data_AF-A0A9D4T5C4-F1
#
_entry.id   AF-A0A9D4T5C4-F1
#
_cell.length_a   1.000
_cell.length_b   1.000
_cell.length_c   1.000
_cell.angle_alpha   90.00
_cell.angle_beta   90.00
_cell.angle_gamma   90.00
#
_symmetry.space_group_name_H-M   'P 1'
#
loop_
_entity.id
_entity.type
_entity.pdbx_description
1 polymer ?
#
loop_
_entity_poly.entity_id
_entity_poly.type
_entity_poly.pdbx_seq_one_letter_code
_entity_poly.pdbx_strand_id
1 'polypeptide(L)'
;MKSESWRQARFYLDWLRVVLEEDCYRDTGQQQFAKHKRKANEMAEFLWQSVRASFPARPGPTSAGNGVTYLGDARVPAAVEHVLNKGPKCSFQPRSTRPELLSHVHRLGQRVQEQDQQRAIGDGIDCLMRTVPLVLDLPGVGANLQDHIFPGGLNFLLDKPVSVLQSRTFTVRELIQYMSTRSVHHQLYFGSNHYSRSPLC
;
A
#
# COMPACT_ATOMS: atom_id res chain seq x y z
N MET A 1 -10.82 -19.75 -0.65
CA MET A 1 -11.60 -19.45 -1.88
C MET A 1 -12.37 -18.13 -1.77
N LYS A 2 -13.27 -17.92 -0.79
CA LYS A 2 -13.92 -16.59 -0.61
C LYS A 2 -12.90 -15.44 -0.56
N SER A 3 -11.82 -15.63 0.20
CA SER A 3 -10.72 -14.67 0.31
C SER A 3 -10.07 -14.29 -1.02
N GLU A 4 -10.04 -15.21 -2.01
CA GLU A 4 -9.37 -15.00 -3.29
C GLU A 4 -10.25 -14.18 -4.25
N SER A 5 -11.55 -14.48 -4.34
CA SER A 5 -12.49 -13.65 -5.13
C SER A 5 -12.55 -12.21 -4.61
N TRP A 6 -12.52 -12.03 -3.29
CA TRP A 6 -12.46 -10.70 -2.66
C TRP A 6 -11.10 -10.01 -2.81
N ARG A 7 -10.01 -10.76 -3.05
CA ARG A 7 -8.70 -10.20 -3.37
C ARG A 7 -8.67 -9.70 -4.81
N GLN A 8 -9.23 -10.45 -5.76
CA GLN A 8 -9.37 -10.03 -7.15
C GLN A 8 -10.26 -8.78 -7.28
N ALA A 9 -11.37 -8.72 -6.56
CA ALA A 9 -12.23 -7.53 -6.53
C ALA A 9 -11.47 -6.28 -6.05
N ARG A 10 -10.67 -6.40 -4.99
CA ARG A 10 -9.83 -5.28 -4.49
C ARG A 10 -8.80 -4.84 -5.51
N PHE A 11 -8.09 -5.79 -6.13
CA PHE A 11 -7.10 -5.48 -7.17
C PHE A 11 -7.71 -4.71 -8.35
N TYR A 12 -8.89 -5.12 -8.81
CA TYR A 12 -9.63 -4.40 -9.86
C TYR A 12 -10.03 -2.97 -9.43
N LEU A 13 -10.45 -2.79 -8.18
CA LEU A 13 -10.78 -1.45 -7.66
C LEU A 13 -9.56 -0.54 -7.54
N ASP A 14 -8.41 -1.09 -7.15
CA ASP A 14 -7.17 -0.33 -7.08
C ASP A 14 -6.72 0.09 -8.49
N TRP A 15 -6.83 -0.79 -9.48
CA TRP A 15 -6.57 -0.43 -10.88
C TRP A 15 -7.52 0.66 -11.40
N LEU A 16 -8.82 0.55 -11.11
CA LEU A 16 -9.79 1.58 -11.46
C LEU A 16 -9.50 2.94 -10.82
N ARG A 17 -8.98 2.96 -9.59
CA ARG A 17 -8.57 4.23 -8.97
C ARG A 17 -7.47 4.89 -9.76
N VAL A 18 -6.43 4.14 -10.14
CA VAL A 18 -5.30 4.67 -10.92
C VAL A 18 -5.77 5.22 -12.27
N VAL A 19 -6.62 4.47 -12.98
CA VAL A 19 -7.13 4.89 -14.30
C VAL A 19 -8.03 6.13 -14.19
N LEU A 20 -8.84 6.23 -13.14
CA LEU A 20 -9.74 7.36 -12.94
C LEU A 20 -9.06 8.54 -12.23
N GLU A 21 -7.83 8.38 -11.72
CA GLU A 21 -7.06 9.43 -11.04
C GLU A 21 -6.74 10.60 -11.99
N GLU A 22 -6.57 10.30 -13.28
CA GLU A 22 -6.40 11.32 -14.32
C GLU A 22 -7.69 12.12 -14.58
N ASP A 23 -8.87 11.55 -14.28
CA ASP A 23 -10.19 12.16 -14.47
C ASP A 23 -10.81 12.72 -13.17
N CYS A 24 -10.14 12.56 -12.02
CA CYS A 24 -10.63 12.86 -10.67
C CYS A 24 -11.05 14.31 -10.43
N TYR A 25 -10.66 15.25 -11.29
CA TYR A 25 -11.11 16.64 -11.20
C TYR A 25 -12.54 16.86 -11.66
N ARG A 26 -13.20 15.84 -12.24
CA ARG A 26 -14.59 15.92 -12.69
C ARG A 26 -15.50 15.08 -11.80
N ASP A 27 -16.61 15.67 -11.37
CA ASP A 27 -17.67 15.03 -10.57
C ASP A 27 -18.20 13.72 -11.20
N THR A 28 -18.09 13.61 -12.53
CA THR A 28 -18.41 12.42 -13.31
C THR A 28 -17.51 11.21 -12.98
N GLY A 29 -16.23 11.43 -12.64
CA GLY A 29 -15.28 10.35 -12.33
C GLY A 29 -15.64 9.61 -11.04
N GLN A 30 -16.07 10.34 -10.00
CA GLN A 30 -16.50 9.74 -8.74
C GLN A 30 -17.77 8.89 -8.90
N GLN A 31 -18.75 9.37 -9.67
CA GLN A 31 -19.98 8.62 -9.94
C GLN A 31 -19.69 7.32 -10.73
N GLN A 32 -18.80 7.39 -11.72
CA GLN A 32 -18.37 6.21 -12.47
C GLN A 32 -17.63 5.23 -11.57
N PHE A 33 -16.69 5.69 -10.73
CA PHE A 33 -15.99 4.83 -9.77
C PHE A 33 -16.97 4.12 -8.82
N ALA A 34 -17.94 4.85 -8.26
CA ALA A 34 -18.95 4.27 -7.37
C ALA A 34 -19.79 3.19 -8.08
N LYS A 35 -20.18 3.42 -9.34
CA LYS A 35 -20.90 2.46 -10.18
C LYS A 35 -20.07 1.20 -10.43
N HIS A 36 -18.81 1.35 -10.82
CA HIS A 36 -17.91 0.21 -11.05
C HIS A 36 -17.63 -0.56 -9.76
N LYS A 37 -17.48 0.14 -8.63
CA LYS A 37 -17.32 -0.47 -7.32
C LYS A 37 -18.49 -1.35 -6.93
N ARG A 38 -19.72 -0.87 -7.12
CA ARG A 38 -20.94 -1.67 -6.88
C ARG A 38 -20.94 -2.93 -7.75
N LYS A 39 -20.70 -2.79 -9.06
CA LYS A 39 -20.69 -3.91 -10.01
C LYS A 39 -19.62 -4.97 -9.68
N ALA A 40 -18.42 -4.54 -9.27
CA ALA A 40 -17.35 -5.45 -8.87
C ALA A 40 -17.73 -6.28 -7.63
N ASN A 41 -18.36 -5.65 -6.62
CA ASN A 41 -18.83 -6.33 -5.43
C ASN A 41 -19.97 -7.33 -5.74
N GLU A 42 -20.92 -6.94 -6.59
CA GLU A 42 -22.01 -7.81 -7.05
C GLU A 42 -21.46 -9.04 -7.77
N MET A 43 -20.48 -8.85 -8.66
CA MET A 43 -19.82 -9.94 -9.39
C MET A 43 -19.06 -10.88 -8.43
N ALA A 44 -18.34 -10.31 -7.46
CA ALA A 44 -17.59 -11.11 -6.49
C ALA A 44 -18.51 -11.96 -5.60
N GLU A 45 -19.65 -11.41 -5.15
CA GLU A 45 -20.65 -12.17 -4.42
C GLU A 45 -21.34 -13.22 -5.31
N PHE A 46 -21.69 -12.89 -6.54
CA PHE A 46 -22.25 -13.86 -7.49
C PHE A 46 -21.32 -15.08 -7.67
N LEU A 47 -20.05 -14.83 -8.01
CA LEU A 47 -19.04 -15.88 -8.14
C LEU A 47 -18.88 -16.69 -6.86
N TRP A 48 -18.91 -16.02 -5.70
CA TRP A 48 -18.86 -16.69 -4.42
C TRP A 48 -20.07 -17.61 -4.21
N GLN A 49 -21.29 -17.17 -4.53
CA GLN A 49 -22.48 -18.02 -4.39
C GLN A 49 -22.46 -19.22 -5.36
N SER A 50 -21.99 -19.01 -6.60
CA SER A 50 -21.85 -20.10 -7.60
C SER A 50 -20.88 -21.18 -7.13
N VAL A 51 -19.72 -20.80 -6.58
CA VAL A 51 -18.75 -21.75 -6.03
C VAL A 51 -19.25 -22.31 -4.69
N ARG A 52 -19.97 -21.52 -3.90
CA ARG A 52 -20.47 -21.96 -2.59
C ARG A 52 -21.41 -23.15 -2.72
N ALA A 53 -22.23 -23.17 -3.75
CA ALA A 53 -23.15 -24.27 -4.04
C ALA A 53 -22.45 -25.61 -4.30
N SER A 54 -21.18 -25.61 -4.73
CA SER A 54 -20.41 -26.84 -4.96
C SER A 54 -19.70 -27.37 -3.71
N PHE A 55 -19.67 -26.62 -2.61
CA PHE A 55 -19.10 -27.14 -1.37
C PHE A 55 -20.04 -28.18 -0.75
N PRO A 56 -19.49 -29.29 -0.21
CA PRO A 56 -20.29 -30.25 0.52
C PRO A 56 -21.02 -29.53 1.66
N ALA A 57 -22.32 -29.80 1.79
CA ALA A 57 -23.10 -29.29 2.91
C ALA A 57 -22.37 -29.66 4.20
N ARG A 58 -22.09 -28.66 5.05
CA ARG A 58 -21.53 -28.93 6.37
C ARG A 58 -22.49 -29.91 7.03
N PRO A 59 -22.02 -31.08 7.53
CA PRO A 59 -22.90 -31.99 8.24
C PRO A 59 -23.61 -31.18 9.32
N GLY A 60 -24.94 -31.28 9.33
CA GLY A 60 -25.77 -30.54 10.28
C GLY A 60 -25.25 -30.80 11.69
N PRO A 61 -25.37 -29.82 12.61
CA PRO A 61 -24.99 -30.05 14.00
C PRO A 61 -25.75 -31.28 14.49
N THR A 62 -25.03 -32.37 14.78
CA THR A 62 -25.60 -33.55 15.40
C THR A 62 -26.12 -33.08 16.77
N SER A 63 -27.43 -32.91 16.87
CA SER A 63 -28.10 -32.48 18.09
C SER A 63 -27.84 -33.50 19.20
N ALA A 64 -26.92 -33.19 20.12
CA ALA A 64 -27.02 -33.42 21.57
C ALA A 64 -25.62 -33.37 22.20
N GLY A 65 -25.32 -32.30 22.94
CA GLY A 65 -24.17 -32.22 23.84
C GLY A 65 -23.26 -31.03 23.56
N ASN A 66 -23.45 -29.96 24.34
CA ASN A 66 -22.53 -28.83 24.57
C ASN A 66 -21.34 -28.70 23.60
N GLY A 67 -21.63 -28.27 22.36
CA GLY A 67 -20.80 -27.36 21.55
C GLY A 67 -19.29 -27.58 21.49
N VAL A 68 -18.79 -28.81 21.62
CA VAL A 68 -17.37 -29.14 21.45
C VAL A 68 -17.28 -30.38 20.56
N THR A 69 -16.80 -30.19 19.33
CA THR A 69 -16.45 -31.32 18.45
C THR A 69 -15.11 -31.88 18.94
N TYR A 70 -15.14 -32.90 19.78
CA TYR A 70 -13.94 -33.65 20.16
C TYR A 70 -13.44 -34.40 18.92
N LEU A 71 -12.21 -34.14 18.52
CA LEU A 71 -11.51 -34.83 17.44
C LEU A 71 -11.08 -36.26 17.86
N GLY A 72 -11.91 -37.00 18.60
CA GLY A 72 -11.62 -38.36 19.09
C GLY A 72 -10.20 -38.54 19.69
N ASP A 73 -9.66 -39.75 19.58
CA ASP A 73 -8.24 -40.07 19.83
C ASP A 73 -7.34 -39.69 18.64
N ALA A 74 -7.63 -38.59 17.94
CA ALA A 74 -6.71 -38.10 16.92
C ALA A 74 -5.40 -37.70 17.60
N ARG A 75 -4.38 -38.57 17.49
CA ARG A 75 -3.04 -38.26 17.94
C ARG A 75 -2.51 -37.09 17.13
N VAL A 76 -2.49 -35.93 17.77
CA VAL A 76 -1.79 -34.75 17.25
C VAL A 76 -0.30 -35.11 17.20
N PRO A 77 0.36 -34.99 16.03
CA PRO A 77 1.81 -35.21 15.96
C PRO A 77 2.52 -34.31 16.99
N ALA A 78 3.52 -34.84 17.70
CA ALA A 78 4.22 -34.13 18.78
C ALA A 78 4.75 -32.74 18.35
N ALA A 79 5.09 -32.57 17.08
CA ALA A 79 5.49 -31.29 16.50
C ALA A 79 4.39 -30.21 16.52
N VAL A 80 3.12 -30.62 16.41
CA VAL A 80 1.95 -29.72 16.37
C VAL A 80 1.38 -29.50 17.77
N GLU A 81 1.52 -30.48 18.67
CA GLU A 81 1.06 -30.41 20.06
C GLU A 81 1.71 -29.23 20.82
N HIS A 82 3.02 -29.01 20.63
CA HIS A 82 3.70 -27.85 21.22
C HIS A 82 3.16 -26.50 20.71
N VAL A 83 2.63 -26.45 19.47
CA VAL A 83 2.06 -25.22 18.89
C VAL A 83 0.64 -24.99 19.39
N LEU A 84 -0.16 -26.05 19.52
CA LEU A 84 -1.54 -25.99 20.00
C LEU A 84 -1.61 -25.72 21.51
N ASN A 85 -0.65 -26.23 22.30
CA ASN A 85 -0.53 -25.92 23.74
C ASN A 85 -0.24 -24.44 24.02
N LYS A 86 0.15 -23.64 23.02
CA LYS A 86 0.28 -22.18 23.15
C LYS A 86 -1.08 -21.47 23.15
N GLY A 87 -2.19 -22.23 23.15
CA GLY A 87 -3.56 -21.73 23.10
C GLY A 87 -3.97 -21.32 21.68
N PRO A 88 -5.26 -21.00 21.46
CA PRO A 88 -5.65 -20.33 20.23
C PRO A 88 -4.75 -19.10 20.11
N LYS A 89 -4.10 -18.93 18.95
CA LYS A 89 -3.55 -17.63 18.56
C LYS A 89 -4.75 -16.68 18.38
N CYS A 90 -5.39 -16.29 19.49
CA CYS A 90 -5.94 -14.97 19.61
C CYS A 90 -4.78 -14.10 19.15
N SER A 91 -4.96 -13.43 18.03
CA SER A 91 -4.07 -12.41 17.52
C SER A 91 -4.04 -11.28 18.55
N PHE A 92 -3.49 -11.54 19.74
CA PHE A 92 -2.98 -10.51 20.60
C PHE A 92 -1.85 -9.93 19.79
N GLN A 93 -2.18 -8.85 19.08
CA GLN A 93 -1.20 -7.99 18.47
C GLN A 93 -0.23 -7.68 19.61
N PRO A 94 1.03 -8.15 19.54
CA PRO A 94 1.97 -7.90 20.61
C PRO A 94 1.99 -6.39 20.82
N ARG A 95 1.88 -5.95 22.08
CA ARG A 95 1.96 -4.53 22.46
C ARG A 95 3.38 -4.05 22.14
N SER A 96 3.63 -3.86 20.87
CA SER A 96 4.91 -3.43 20.33
C SER A 96 4.84 -1.91 20.27
N THR A 97 5.89 -1.26 20.76
CA THR A 97 5.96 0.19 20.66
C THR A 97 6.12 0.60 19.20
N ARG A 98 5.76 1.85 18.84
CA ARG A 98 5.90 2.33 17.44
C ARG A 98 7.33 2.17 16.89
N PRO A 99 8.40 2.47 17.65
CA PRO A 99 9.77 2.24 17.20
C PRO A 99 10.07 0.76 16.95
N GLU A 100 9.50 -0.15 17.73
CA GLU A 100 9.65 -1.59 17.54
C GLU A 100 8.96 -2.07 16.26
N LEU A 101 7.76 -1.54 15.96
CA LEU A 101 7.04 -1.86 14.72
C LEU A 101 7.82 -1.37 13.49
N LEU A 102 8.37 -0.15 13.53
CA LEU A 102 9.24 0.36 12.46
C LEU A 102 10.50 -0.49 12.32
N SER A 103 11.14 -0.86 13.44
CA SER A 103 12.29 -1.76 13.44
C SER A 103 11.95 -3.13 12.83
N HIS A 104 10.71 -3.60 13.03
CA HIS A 104 10.22 -4.84 12.43
C HIS A 104 10.07 -4.70 10.91
N VAL A 105 9.49 -3.60 10.44
CA VAL A 105 9.36 -3.31 9.00
C VAL A 105 10.74 -3.25 8.33
N HIS A 106 11.70 -2.54 8.93
CA HIS A 106 13.07 -2.49 8.39
C HIS A 106 13.74 -3.86 8.35
N ARG A 107 13.59 -4.66 9.42
CA ARG A 107 14.15 -6.03 9.48
C ARG A 107 13.51 -6.96 8.46
N LEU A 108 12.22 -6.79 8.18
CA LEU A 108 11.53 -7.54 7.12
C LEU A 108 12.03 -7.10 5.74
N GLY A 109 12.19 -5.79 5.51
CA GLY A 109 12.75 -5.26 4.26
C GLY A 109 14.14 -5.83 3.95
N GLN A 110 15.01 -5.97 4.96
CA GLN A 110 16.35 -6.56 4.79
C GLN A 110 16.35 -8.05 4.37
N ARG A 111 15.22 -8.75 4.50
CA ARG A 111 15.08 -10.16 4.07
C ARG A 111 14.55 -10.29 2.65
N VAL A 112 14.09 -9.19 2.06
CA VAL A 112 13.61 -9.12 0.69
C VAL A 112 14.81 -8.88 -0.24
N GLN A 113 14.68 -9.25 -1.52
CA GLN A 113 15.71 -8.94 -2.51
C GLN A 113 15.96 -7.43 -2.59
N GLU A 114 17.20 -7.03 -2.86
CA GLU A 114 17.63 -5.62 -2.84
C GLU A 114 16.78 -4.72 -3.75
N GLN A 115 16.38 -5.21 -4.92
CA GLN A 115 15.49 -4.52 -5.86
C GLN A 115 14.09 -4.20 -5.30
N ASP A 116 13.61 -4.98 -4.34
CA ASP A 116 12.27 -4.86 -3.76
C ASP A 116 12.29 -4.30 -2.33
N GLN A 117 13.48 -4.09 -1.76
CA GLN A 117 13.64 -3.69 -0.36
C GLN A 117 13.00 -2.33 -0.05
N GLN A 118 13.21 -1.32 -0.89
CA GLN A 118 12.61 0.00 -0.72
C GLN A 118 11.07 -0.07 -0.77
N ARG A 119 10.53 -0.83 -1.72
CA ARG A 119 9.09 -1.03 -1.88
C ARG A 119 8.49 -1.73 -0.66
N ALA A 120 9.12 -2.80 -0.18
CA ALA A 120 8.64 -3.55 0.98
C ALA A 120 8.64 -2.72 2.27
N ILE A 121 9.64 -1.85 2.45
CA ILE A 121 9.68 -0.90 3.57
C ILE A 121 8.56 0.14 3.45
N GLY A 122 8.36 0.71 2.25
CA GLY A 122 7.29 1.66 1.98
C GLY A 122 5.90 1.10 2.29
N ASP A 123 5.58 -0.08 1.73
CA ASP A 123 4.30 -0.76 1.96
C ASP A 123 4.08 -1.07 3.46
N GLY A 124 5.16 -1.42 4.17
CA GLY A 124 5.13 -1.67 5.61
C GLY A 124 4.83 -0.41 6.43
N ILE A 125 5.41 0.73 6.08
CA ILE A 125 5.14 2.02 6.72
C ILE A 125 3.70 2.47 6.43
N ASP A 126 3.24 2.37 5.18
CA ASP A 126 1.87 2.72 4.81
C ASP A 126 0.82 1.90 5.59
N CYS A 127 1.08 0.62 5.80
CA CYS A 127 0.25 -0.25 6.61
C CYS A 127 0.20 0.23 8.08
N LEU A 128 1.34 0.62 8.65
CA LEU A 128 1.41 1.17 10.00
C LEU A 128 0.64 2.50 10.10
N MET A 129 0.77 3.38 9.11
CA MET A 129 0.07 4.67 9.11
C MET A 129 -1.46 4.52 9.03
N ARG A 130 -1.96 3.50 8.33
CA ARG A 130 -3.41 3.22 8.24
C ARG A 130 -3.99 2.56 9.48
N THR A 131 -3.17 1.87 10.27
CA THR A 131 -3.62 1.11 11.45
C THR A 131 -3.44 1.87 12.76
N VAL A 132 -2.64 2.94 12.77
CA VAL A 132 -2.40 3.76 13.96
C VAL A 132 -3.34 4.97 13.95
N PRO A 133 -4.17 5.16 14.99
CA PRO A 133 -4.98 6.36 15.11
C PRO A 133 -4.09 7.61 15.23
N LEU A 134 -4.42 8.62 14.43
CA LEU A 134 -3.74 9.91 14.42
C LEU A 134 -3.90 10.58 15.79
N VAL A 135 -2.80 10.70 16.54
CA VAL A 135 -2.79 11.34 17.85
C VAL A 135 -2.73 12.85 17.72
N LEU A 136 -1.90 13.34 16.78
CA LEU A 136 -1.73 14.75 16.48
C LEU A 136 -1.26 14.90 15.04
N ASP A 137 -1.95 15.75 14.28
CA ASP A 137 -1.52 16.13 12.94
C ASP A 137 -0.48 17.24 13.04
N LEU A 138 0.74 16.97 12.55
CA LEU A 138 1.83 17.92 12.54
C LEU A 138 2.28 18.11 11.09
N PRO A 139 1.78 19.14 10.38
CA PRO A 139 1.97 19.30 8.93
C PRO A 139 3.43 19.56 8.52
N GLY A 140 4.34 19.79 9.48
CA GLY A 140 5.77 19.96 9.24
C GLY A 140 6.61 18.68 9.39
N VAL A 141 6.05 17.60 9.94
CA VAL A 141 6.81 16.35 10.15
C VAL A 141 7.00 15.66 8.80
N GLY A 142 8.25 15.62 8.33
CA GLY A 142 8.61 15.06 7.02
C GLY A 142 8.67 16.07 5.86
N ALA A 143 8.22 17.31 6.07
CA ALA A 143 8.13 18.33 5.00
C ALA A 143 9.48 18.95 4.56
N ASN A 144 10.60 18.49 5.10
CA ASN A 144 11.94 19.00 4.77
C ASN A 144 12.98 17.86 4.71
N LEU A 145 12.55 16.68 4.26
CA LEU A 145 13.49 15.61 3.95
C LEU A 145 14.24 15.99 2.65
N GLN A 146 15.48 16.43 2.80
CA GLN A 146 16.37 16.71 1.69
C GLN A 146 17.21 15.47 1.43
N ASP A 147 17.09 14.92 0.23
CA ASP A 147 17.99 13.87 -0.23
C ASP A 147 19.01 14.46 -1.22
N HIS A 148 20.19 13.86 -1.26
CA HIS A 148 21.16 14.18 -2.30
C HIS A 148 20.70 13.51 -3.59
N ILE A 149 20.24 14.31 -4.55
CA ILE A 149 19.97 13.82 -5.90
C ILE A 149 21.32 13.46 -6.52
N PHE A 150 21.64 12.18 -6.55
CA PHE A 150 22.63 11.64 -7.47
C PHE A 150 21.92 11.40 -8.80
N PRO A 151 22.09 12.26 -9.82
CA PRO A 151 21.67 11.90 -11.16
C PRO A 151 22.49 10.67 -11.53
N GLY A 152 21.84 9.50 -11.55
CA GLY A 152 22.50 8.23 -11.84
C GLY A 152 23.42 8.40 -13.03
N GLY A 153 24.72 8.15 -12.82
CA GLY A 153 25.72 8.30 -13.86
C GLY A 153 25.33 7.45 -15.06
N LEU A 154 25.30 8.05 -16.25
CA LEU A 154 25.13 7.30 -17.50
C LEU A 154 26.34 6.38 -17.65
N ASN A 155 26.11 5.08 -17.48
CA ASN A 155 27.14 4.07 -17.68
C ASN A 155 27.20 3.73 -19.17
N PHE A 156 28.27 4.15 -19.84
CA PHE A 156 28.55 3.77 -21.22
C PHE A 156 29.66 2.72 -21.24
N LEU A 157 29.46 1.64 -21.98
CA LEU A 157 30.55 0.74 -22.36
C LEU A 157 31.37 1.44 -23.44
N LEU A 158 32.61 1.80 -23.09
CA LEU A 158 33.54 2.47 -24.00
C LEU A 158 34.56 1.44 -24.49
N ASP A 159 34.40 1.00 -25.72
CA ASP A 159 35.34 0.05 -26.36
C ASP A 159 36.63 0.73 -26.84
N LYS A 160 36.69 2.06 -26.74
CA LYS A 160 37.82 2.91 -27.15
C LYS A 160 38.18 3.87 -26.01
N PRO A 161 39.46 4.22 -25.82
CA PRO A 161 39.91 5.10 -24.75
C PRO A 161 39.58 6.57 -25.07
N VAL A 162 38.30 6.89 -25.22
CA VAL A 162 37.79 8.24 -25.42
C VAL A 162 37.11 8.68 -24.14
N SER A 163 37.69 9.67 -23.47
CA SER A 163 37.16 10.27 -22.26
C SER A 163 35.93 11.13 -22.57
N VAL A 164 34.85 10.92 -21.82
CA VAL A 164 33.65 11.79 -21.88
C VAL A 164 33.98 13.10 -21.17
N LEU A 165 34.17 14.17 -21.95
CA LEU A 165 34.35 15.51 -21.40
C LEU A 165 32.98 16.09 -21.00
N GLN A 166 32.84 16.47 -19.73
CA GLN A 166 31.61 17.03 -19.17
C GLN A 166 31.14 18.32 -19.89
N SER A 167 32.06 19.04 -20.52
CA SER A 167 31.77 20.21 -21.36
C SER A 167 30.95 19.89 -22.62
N ARG A 168 30.84 18.61 -23.00
CA ARG A 168 30.04 18.15 -24.16
C ARG A 168 28.68 17.57 -23.77
N THR A 169 28.42 17.28 -22.49
CA THR A 169 27.16 16.68 -22.02
C THR A 169 26.17 17.70 -21.47
N PHE A 170 26.64 18.86 -21.01
CA PHE A 170 25.76 19.92 -20.49
C PHE A 170 26.04 21.24 -21.20
N THR A 171 25.13 21.66 -22.07
CA THR A 171 25.15 23.00 -22.65
C THR A 171 24.42 23.95 -21.70
N VAL A 172 24.95 25.15 -21.46
CA VAL A 172 24.32 26.17 -20.61
C VAL A 172 22.87 26.44 -21.01
N ARG A 173 22.56 26.35 -22.32
CA ARG A 173 21.20 26.49 -22.85
C ARG A 173 20.23 25.43 -22.29
N GLU A 174 20.65 24.17 -22.23
CA GLU A 174 19.84 23.06 -21.68
C GLU A 174 19.61 23.26 -20.18
N LEU A 175 20.64 23.72 -19.46
CA LEU A 175 20.53 24.01 -18.03
C LEU A 175 19.54 25.17 -17.77
N ILE A 176 19.60 26.24 -18.55
CA ILE A 176 18.67 27.38 -18.47
C ILE A 176 17.24 26.91 -18.79
N GLN A 177 17.07 26.07 -19.81
CA GLN A 177 15.76 25.55 -20.21
C GLN A 177 15.16 24.61 -19.16
N TYR A 178 15.97 23.78 -18.51
CA TYR A 178 15.54 22.97 -17.38
C TYR A 178 15.07 23.83 -16.20
N MET A 179 15.83 24.87 -15.86
CA MET A 179 15.53 25.78 -14.75
C MET A 179 14.29 26.64 -15.04
N SER A 180 14.12 27.12 -16.27
CA SER A 180 12.96 27.93 -16.65
C SER A 180 11.67 27.13 -16.71
N THR A 181 11.72 25.87 -17.18
CA THR A 181 10.56 24.96 -17.19
C THR A 181 10.05 24.70 -15.77
N ARG A 182 10.95 24.60 -14.78
CA ARG A 182 10.58 24.49 -13.35
C ARG A 182 9.98 25.79 -12.78
N SER A 183 10.45 26.95 -13.21
CA SER A 183 9.95 28.23 -12.72
C SER A 183 8.49 28.50 -13.12
N VAL A 184 8.04 27.99 -14.28
CA VAL A 184 6.64 28.13 -14.72
C VAL A 184 5.68 27.26 -13.90
N HIS A 185 6.12 26.11 -13.40
CA HIS A 185 5.30 25.29 -12.49
C HIS A 185 5.27 25.82 -11.06
N HIS A 186 6.30 26.53 -10.60
CA HIS A 186 6.31 27.09 -9.25
C HIS A 186 5.40 28.33 -9.10
N GLN A 187 5.04 29.00 -10.21
CA GLN A 187 4.18 30.18 -10.18
C GLN A 187 2.68 29.84 -10.18
N LEU A 188 2.29 28.59 -10.48
CA LEU A 188 0.90 28.13 -10.40
C LEU A 188 0.50 27.61 -9.01
N TYR A 189 1.45 27.37 -8.09
CA TYR A 189 1.17 26.87 -6.73
C TYR A 189 1.20 27.95 -5.62
N PHE A 190 1.53 29.21 -5.94
CA PHE A 190 1.55 30.32 -4.97
C PHE A 190 0.48 31.40 -5.23
N GLY A 191 -0.58 31.07 -5.95
CA GLY A 191 -1.72 31.95 -6.17
C GLY A 191 -2.74 31.92 -5.02
N SER A 192 -2.69 32.91 -4.13
CA SER A 192 -3.85 33.54 -3.47
C SER A 192 -4.65 32.74 -2.43
N ASN A 193 -4.10 32.59 -1.21
CA ASN A 193 -4.92 32.45 0.00
C ASN A 193 -5.19 33.84 0.61
N HIS A 194 -6.15 34.57 0.05
CA HIS A 194 -6.73 35.75 0.68
C HIS A 194 -7.82 35.31 1.67
N TYR A 195 -7.46 35.13 2.95
CA TYR A 195 -8.43 34.96 4.04
C TYR A 195 -9.04 36.33 4.37
N SER A 196 -10.26 36.57 3.85
CA SER A 196 -11.08 37.70 4.28
C SER A 196 -11.77 37.32 5.60
N ARG A 197 -11.37 37.94 6.71
CA ARG A 197 -12.07 37.85 8.00
C ARG A 197 -13.29 38.76 7.98
N SER A 198 -14.49 38.17 8.06
CA SER A 198 -15.71 38.91 8.43
C SER A 198 -15.68 39.23 9.93
N PRO A 199 -16.12 40.43 10.36
CA PRO A 199 -16.32 40.72 11.78
C PRO A 199 -17.68 40.14 12.24
N LEU A 200 -17.68 39.51 13.41
CA LEU A 200 -18.89 39.08 14.10
C LEU A 200 -19.50 40.26 14.85
N CYS A 201 -20.80 40.49 14.64
CA CYS A 201 -21.69 41.13 15.60
C CYS A 201 -22.06 40.15 16.72
#